data_AF-N0APM7-F1
#
_entry.id   AF-N0APM7-F1
#
_cell.length_a   1.000
_cell.length_b   1.000
_cell.length_c   1.000
_cell.angle_alpha   90.00
_cell.angle_beta   90.00
_cell.angle_gamma   90.00
#
_symmetry.space_group_name_H-M   'P 1'
#
loop_
_entity.id
_entity.type
_entity.pdbx_description
1 polymer ?
#
loop_
_entity_poly.entity_id
_entity_poly.type
_entity_poly.pdbx_seq_one_letter_code
_entity_poly.pdbx_strand_id
1 'polypeptide(L)' 'MKKDITHRIAYYVRKVNERMSFHPSKKLPAKYTYRHERLMAYKKRMFELIEEGEYKKCSD' A
#
# COMPACT_ATOMS: atom_id res chain seq x y z
N MET A 1 -15.32 9.66 5.66
CA MET A 1 -15.05 9.09 4.32
C MET A 1 -14.34 7.74 4.48
N LYS A 2 -15.06 6.61 4.31
CA LYS A 2 -14.42 5.28 4.34
C LYS A 2 -13.43 5.20 3.18
N LYS A 3 -12.15 4.99 3.48
CA LYS A 3 -11.11 4.84 2.45
C LYS A 3 -11.31 3.50 1.75
N ASP A 4 -11.95 3.56 0.60
CA ASP A 4 -12.18 2.40 -0.27
C ASP A 4 -10.85 1.77 -0.73
N ILE A 5 -10.89 0.50 -1.16
CA ILE A 5 -9.72 -0.22 -1.64
C ILE A 5 -9.05 0.49 -2.82
N THR A 6 -9.84 1.13 -3.69
CA THR A 6 -9.36 1.94 -4.82
C THR A 6 -8.53 3.12 -4.34
N HIS A 7 -8.95 3.79 -3.26
CA HIS A 7 -8.17 4.85 -2.62
C HIS A 7 -6.84 4.34 -2.07
N ARG A 8 -6.80 3.11 -1.55
CA ARG A 8 -5.56 2.49 -1.07
C ARG A 8 -4.63 2.14 -2.22
N ILE A 9 -5.16 1.59 -3.32
CA ILE A 9 -4.39 1.27 -4.53
C ILE A 9 -3.77 2.54 -5.10
N ALA A 10 -4.57 3.58 -5.35
CA ALA A 10 -4.09 4.88 -5.85
C ALA A 10 -3.04 5.50 -4.91
N TYR A 11 -3.25 5.40 -3.59
CA TYR A 11 -2.27 5.84 -2.61
C TYR A 11 -0.93 5.10 -2.74
N TYR A 12 -0.94 3.77 -2.86
CA TYR A 12 0.28 2.99 -2.98
C TYR A 12 1.02 3.20 -4.29
N VAL A 13 0.29 3.28 -5.41
CA VAL A 13 0.86 3.63 -6.72
C VAL A 13 1.56 4.98 -6.64
N ARG A 14 0.91 6.00 -6.10
CA ARG A 14 1.53 7.32 -5.87
C ARG A 14 2.79 7.23 -5.00
N LYS A 15 2.76 6.43 -3.94
CA LYS A 15 3.93 6.26 -3.06
C LYS A 15 5.08 5.46 -3.69
N VAL A 16 4.81 4.57 -4.64
CA VAL A 16 5.84 3.91 -5.46
C VAL A 16 6.48 4.94 -6.38
N ASN A 17 5.68 5.74 -7.09
CA ASN A 17 6.21 6.80 -7.97
C ASN A 17 7.00 7.87 -7.21
N GLU A 18 6.51 8.32 -6.04
CA GLU A 18 7.29 9.21 -5.16
C GLU A 18 8.64 8.57 -4.79
N ARG A 19 8.69 7.26 -4.55
CA ARG A 19 9.96 6.59 -4.21
C ARG A 19 10.94 6.57 -5.38
N MET A 20 10.45 6.31 -6.59
CA MET A 20 11.27 6.28 -7.81
C MET A 20 11.91 7.63 -8.11
N SER A 21 11.32 8.74 -7.65
CA SER A 21 11.90 10.07 -7.80
C SER A 21 13.12 10.34 -6.90
N PHE A 22 13.37 9.51 -5.88
CA PHE A 22 14.56 9.65 -5.04
C PHE A 22 15.74 8.89 -5.66
N HIS A 23 16.87 9.58 -5.76
CA HIS A 23 18.11 8.98 -6.24
C HIS A 23 18.54 7.81 -5.33
N PRO A 24 18.92 6.63 -5.88
CA PRO A 24 19.16 5.41 -5.10
C PRO A 24 20.28 5.52 -4.06
N SER A 25 21.29 6.36 -4.30
CA SER A 25 22.38 6.60 -3.36
C SER A 25 22.05 7.63 -2.26
N LYS A 26 20.93 8.35 -2.37
CA LYS A 26 20.53 9.36 -1.39
C LYS A 26 19.67 8.72 -0.30
N LYS A 27 19.89 9.14 0.95
CA LYS A 27 19.08 8.69 2.08
C LYS A 27 17.62 9.06 1.86
N LEU A 28 16.74 8.06 1.96
CA LEU A 28 15.30 8.26 1.84
C LEU A 28 14.74 9.04 3.05
N PRO A 29 13.67 9.84 2.86
CA PRO A 29 12.98 10.48 3.96
C PRO A 29 12.46 9.47 5.00
N ALA A 30 12.38 9.87 6.28
CA ALA A 30 11.98 9.01 7.40
C ALA A 30 10.62 8.29 7.20
N LYS A 31 9.70 8.88 6.41
CA LYS A 31 8.42 8.24 6.05
C LYS A 31 8.60 6.89 5.33
N TYR A 32 9.77 6.61 4.75
CA TYR A 32 10.07 5.36 4.04
C TYR A 32 10.73 4.28 4.89
N THR A 33 11.24 4.59 6.09
CA THR A 33 12.02 3.66 6.93
C THR A 33 11.31 2.32 7.15
N TYR A 34 10.02 2.34 7.49
CA TYR A 34 9.22 1.12 7.73
C TYR A 34 8.20 0.85 6.62
N ARG A 35 8.42 1.37 5.40
CA ARG A 35 7.45 1.23 4.31
C ARG A 35 7.27 -0.23 3.90
N HIS A 36 8.36 -0.99 3.84
CA HIS A 36 8.32 -2.39 3.40
C HIS A 36 7.49 -3.24 4.36
N GLU A 37 7.76 -3.13 5.66
CA GLU A 37 6.99 -3.82 6.72
C GLU A 37 5.50 -3.49 6.65
N ARG A 38 5.15 -2.20 6.50
CA ARG A 38 3.75 -1.79 6.32
C ARG A 38 3.11 -2.42 5.09
N LEU A 39 3.82 -2.44 3.95
CA LEU A 39 3.31 -3.08 2.73
C LEU A 39 3.05 -4.58 2.91
N MET A 40 3.95 -5.28 3.60
CA MET A 40 3.78 -6.70 3.90
C MET A 40 2.60 -6.94 4.84
N ALA A 41 2.42 -6.11 5.87
CA ALA A 41 1.26 -6.16 6.75
C ALA A 41 -0.06 -5.96 5.98
N TYR A 42 -0.10 -5.01 5.03
CA TYR A 42 -1.29 -4.81 4.19
C TYR A 42 -1.56 -5.98 3.25
N LYS A 43 -0.51 -6.54 2.63
CA LYS A 43 -0.62 -7.72 1.77
C LYS A 43 -1.16 -8.91 2.57
N LYS A 44 -0.63 -9.15 3.78
CA LYS A 44 -1.10 -10.19 4.69
C LYS A 44 -2.58 -10.01 5.03
N ARG A 45 -2.98 -8.82 5.50
CA ARG A 45 -4.38 -8.56 5.85
C ARG A 45 -5.32 -8.68 4.65
N MET A 46 -4.86 -8.33 3.44
CA MET A 46 -5.65 -8.50 2.23
C MET A 46 -5.90 -9.97 1.91
N PHE A 47 -4.91 -10.85 2.10
CA PHE A 47 -5.10 -12.29 1.96
C PHE A 47 -6.01 -12.87 3.03
N GLU A 48 -5.84 -12.46 4.29
CA GLU A 48 -6.74 -12.88 5.38
C GLU A 48 -8.20 -12.54 5.04
N LEU A 49 -8.47 -11.31 4.55
CA LEU A 49 -9.82 -10.92 4.12
C LEU A 49 -10.37 -11.75 2.95
N ILE A 50 -9.51 -12.22 2.05
CA ILE A 50 -9.90 -13.09 0.93
C ILE A 50 -10.25 -14.49 1.47
N GLU A 51 -9.44 -15.04 2.37
CA GLU A 51 -9.68 -16.35 3.01
C GLU A 51 -10.93 -16.34 3.89
N GLU A 52 -11.16 -15.25 4.64
CA GLU A 52 -12.35 -15.02 5.47
C GLU A 52 -13.64 -14.85 4.64
N GLY A 53 -13.54 -14.70 3.30
CA GLY A 53 -14.68 -14.39 2.43
C GLY A 53 -15.26 -12.99 2.64
N GLU A 54 -14.61 -12.17 3.46
CA GLU A 54 -15.00 -10.78 3.76
C GLU A 54 -14.51 -9.78 2.70
N TYR A 55 -13.65 -10.23 1.78
CA TYR A 55 -13.22 -9.42 0.65
C TYR A 55 -14.36 -9.24 -0.35
N LYS A 56 -15.14 -8.18 -0.17
CA LYS A 56 -16.04 -7.68 -1.22
C LYS A 56 -15.21 -6.96 -2.26
N LYS A 57 -15.04 -7.59 -3.43
CA LYS A 57 -14.57 -6.92 -4.65
C LYS A 57 -15.48 -5.70 -4.85
N CYS A 58 -14.91 -4.49 -4.87
CA CYS A 58 -15.71 -3.31 -5.20
C CYS A 58 -16.21 -3.51 -6.63
N SER A 59 -17.53 -3.63 -6.78
CA SER A 59 -18.22 -3.68 -8.06
C SER A 59 -17.94 -2.36 -8.79
N ASP A 60 -17.45 -2.45 -10.03
CA ASP A 60 -17.36 -1.33 -10.98
C ASP A 60 -18.76 -0.76 -11.29
#